data_AF-A0A914YHT7-F1
#
_entry.id   AF-A0A914YHT7-F1
#
_cell.length_a   1.000
_cell.length_b   1.000
_cell.length_c   1.000
_cell.angle_alpha   90.00
_cell.angle_beta   90.00
_cell.angle_gamma   90.00
#
_symmetry.space_group_name_H-M   'P 1'
#
loop_
_entity.id
_entity.type
_entity.pdbx_description
1 polymer ?
#
loop_
_entity_poly.entity_id
_entity_poly.type
_entity_poly.pdbx_seq_one_letter_code
_entity_poly.pdbx_strand_id
1 'polypeptide(L)'
;MSGRRIHAASGRSYHVTFNPPKTPGVDDVTGEPLLQRDDDREETVRHRLSVYREQTRPLVDYYSQWSATGDPQAPAYRKISGVGSVDEIRQRIVDALAS
;
A
#
# COMPACT_ATOMS: atom_id res chain seq x y z
N MET A 1 1.90 -8.47 0.13
CA MET A 1 1.38 -8.43 1.52
C MET A 1 1.55 -9.75 2.26
N SER A 2 1.55 -10.91 1.61
CA SER A 2 1.72 -12.22 2.28
C SER A 2 3.09 -12.46 2.97
N GLY A 3 4.11 -11.68 2.62
CA GLY A 3 5.45 -11.81 3.19
C GLY A 3 5.66 -11.14 4.55
N ARG A 4 4.69 -10.37 5.06
CA ARG A 4 4.83 -9.65 6.32
C ARG A 4 4.73 -10.60 7.52
N ARG A 5 5.55 -10.33 8.54
CA ARG A 5 5.59 -11.03 9.82
C ARG A 5 5.66 -10.00 10.94
N ILE A 6 5.00 -10.28 12.07
CA ILE A 6 4.98 -9.38 13.23
C ILE A 6 5.27 -10.16 14.50
N HIS A 7 6.07 -9.58 15.38
CA HIS A 7 6.21 -10.07 16.74
C HIS A 7 5.11 -9.47 17.61
N ALA A 8 4.15 -10.27 18.09
CA ALA A 8 2.93 -9.78 18.76
C ALA A 8 3.21 -8.93 20.00
N ALA A 9 4.19 -9.31 20.83
CA ALA A 9 4.46 -8.63 22.10
C ALA A 9 5.13 -7.26 21.90
N SER A 10 5.87 -7.06 20.80
CA SER A 10 6.66 -5.83 20.58
C SER A 10 6.19 -4.96 19.41
N GLY A 11 5.38 -5.50 18.50
CA GLY A 11 4.99 -4.83 17.26
C GLY A 11 6.09 -4.78 16.18
N ARG A 12 7.29 -5.32 16.43
CA ARG A 12 8.37 -5.38 15.42
C ARG A 12 7.90 -6.10 14.17
N SER A 13 8.20 -5.51 13.02
CA SER A 13 7.73 -5.99 11.72
C SER A 13 8.89 -6.45 10.84
N TYR A 14 8.69 -7.59 10.19
CA TYR A 14 9.63 -8.24 9.29
C TYR A 14 8.95 -8.53 7.95
N HIS A 15 9.75 -8.76 6.91
CA HIS A 15 9.27 -9.27 5.62
C HIS A 15 10.19 -10.39 5.15
N VAL A 16 9.64 -11.54 4.77
CA VAL A 16 10.41 -12.74 4.33
C VAL A 16 11.36 -12.55 3.13
N THR A 17 11.44 -11.34 2.55
CA THR A 17 12.26 -11.04 1.36
C THR A 17 12.95 -9.70 1.52
N PHE A 18 12.19 -8.64 1.85
CA PHE A 18 12.72 -7.28 1.92
C PHE A 18 13.33 -6.91 3.27
N ASN A 19 12.96 -7.61 4.35
CA ASN A 19 13.49 -7.39 5.69
C ASN A 19 13.39 -8.70 6.52
N PRO A 20 14.13 -9.76 6.12
CA PRO A 20 13.99 -11.07 6.74
C PRO A 20 14.53 -11.06 8.17
N PRO A 21 13.93 -11.82 9.11
CA PRO A 21 14.54 -12.06 10.41
C PRO A 21 15.86 -12.84 10.24
N LYS A 22 16.77 -12.71 11.20
CA LYS A 22 18.04 -13.46 11.22
C LYS A 22 17.80 -14.97 11.23
N THR A 23 16.80 -15.40 12.00
CA THR A 23 16.35 -16.80 12.05
C THR A 23 14.91 -16.87 11.54
N PRO A 24 14.60 -17.73 10.54
CA PRO A 24 13.26 -17.85 10.01
C PRO A 24 12.22 -18.15 11.10
N GLY A 25 11.15 -17.36 11.13
CA GLY A 25 9.99 -17.61 11.99
C GLY A 25 10.09 -17.09 13.42
N VAL A 26 11.20 -16.46 13.83
CA VAL A 26 11.38 -15.92 15.18
C VAL A 26 11.88 -14.48 15.19
N ASP A 27 11.56 -13.77 16.27
CA ASP A 27 12.00 -12.42 16.52
C ASP A 27 13.49 -12.36 16.87
N ASP A 28 14.21 -11.39 16.30
CA ASP A 28 15.67 -11.30 16.45
C ASP A 28 16.14 -10.90 17.86
N VAL A 29 15.24 -10.39 18.70
CA VAL A 29 15.55 -9.88 20.04
C VAL A 29 15.10 -10.88 21.11
N THR A 30 13.88 -11.39 21.01
CA THR A 30 13.30 -12.25 22.04
C THR A 30 13.39 -13.73 21.70
N GLY A 31 13.58 -14.09 20.42
CA GLY A 31 13.50 -15.46 19.93
C GLY A 31 12.07 -16.02 19.90
N GLU A 32 11.07 -15.20 20.20
CA GLU A 32 9.67 -15.61 20.20
C GLU A 32 9.11 -15.75 18.77
N PRO A 33 8.06 -16.55 18.56
CA PRO A 33 7.50 -16.77 17.23
C PRO A 33 6.97 -15.48 16.58
N LEU A 34 7.30 -15.31 15.30
CA LEU A 34 6.67 -14.30 14.46
C LEU A 34 5.35 -14.84 13.88
N LEU A 35 4.36 -13.97 13.83
CA LEU A 35 3.04 -14.29 13.30
C LEU A 35 2.82 -13.56 11.97
N GLN A 36 2.16 -14.23 11.03
CA GLN A 36 1.53 -13.53 9.92
C GLN A 36 0.14 -13.09 10.39
N ARG A 37 -0.21 -11.82 10.18
CA ARG A 37 -1.55 -11.36 10.53
C ARG A 37 -2.58 -12.00 9.60
N ASP A 38 -3.78 -12.25 10.12
CA ASP A 38 -4.86 -12.86 9.33
C ASP A 38 -5.25 -12.00 8.11
N ASP A 39 -5.11 -10.68 8.19
CA ASP A 39 -5.40 -9.77 7.07
C ASP A 39 -4.35 -9.77 5.95
N ASP A 40 -3.18 -10.39 6.19
CA ASP A 40 -2.12 -10.56 5.21
C ASP A 40 -2.24 -11.91 4.44
N ARG A 41 -3.29 -12.72 4.70
CA ARG A 41 -3.59 -13.93 3.92
C ARG A 41 -4.01 -13.56 2.50
N GLU A 42 -3.61 -14.38 1.52
CA GLU A 42 -3.86 -14.11 0.10
C GLU A 42 -5.34 -13.91 -0.21
N GLU A 43 -6.21 -14.78 0.33
CA GLU A 43 -7.66 -14.68 0.17
C GLU A 43 -8.20 -13.33 0.67
N THR A 44 -7.78 -12.89 1.86
CA THR A 44 -8.16 -11.61 2.43
C THR A 44 -7.66 -10.44 1.58
N VAL A 45 -6.44 -10.53 1.05
CA VAL A 45 -5.90 -9.52 0.13
C VAL A 45 -6.71 -9.44 -1.16
N ARG A 46 -7.06 -10.59 -1.76
CA ARG A 46 -7.91 -10.64 -2.97
C ARG A 46 -9.30 -10.06 -2.70
N HIS A 47 -9.91 -10.42 -1.58
CA HIS A 47 -11.22 -9.90 -1.18
C HIS A 47 -11.17 -8.37 -1.00
N ARG A 48 -10.16 -7.84 -0.29
CA ARG A 48 -9.97 -6.38 -0.13
C ARG A 48 -9.77 -5.67 -1.46
N LEU A 49 -9.07 -6.28 -2.42
CA LEU A 49 -8.93 -5.73 -3.78
C LEU A 49 -10.26 -5.72 -4.55
N SER A 50 -11.13 -6.73 -4.37
CA SER A 50 -12.49 -6.72 -4.94
C SER A 50 -13.30 -5.57 -4.37
N VAL A 51 -13.35 -5.46 -3.05
CA VAL A 51 -14.06 -4.38 -2.35
C VAL A 51 -13.54 -3.01 -2.78
N TYR A 52 -12.23 -2.82 -2.90
CA TYR A 52 -11.66 -1.58 -3.42
C TYR A 52 -12.15 -1.26 -4.85
N ARG A 53 -12.22 -2.25 -5.74
CA ARG A 53 -12.72 -2.06 -7.12
C ARG A 53 -14.21 -1.72 -7.14
N GLU A 54 -15.00 -2.29 -6.24
CA GLU A 54 -16.44 -2.08 -6.18
C GLU A 54 -16.80 -0.74 -5.51
N GLN A 55 -16.09 -0.36 -4.45
CA GLN A 55 -16.49 0.75 -3.58
C GLN A 55 -15.59 1.98 -3.69
N THR A 56 -14.28 1.80 -3.90
CA THR A 56 -13.32 2.92 -3.92
C THR A 56 -13.03 3.41 -5.33
N ARG A 57 -12.95 2.51 -6.31
CA ARG A 57 -12.69 2.88 -7.71
C ARG A 57 -13.74 3.83 -8.32
N PRO A 58 -15.05 3.72 -8.02
CA PRO A 58 -16.04 4.68 -8.51
C PRO A 58 -15.75 6.13 -8.10
N LEU A 59 -15.15 6.37 -6.92
CA LEU A 59 -14.75 7.71 -6.49
C LEU A 59 -13.58 8.25 -7.33
N VAL A 60 -12.62 7.39 -7.68
CA VAL A 60 -11.52 7.75 -8.58
C VAL A 60 -12.07 8.14 -9.94
N ASP A 61 -12.99 7.34 -10.47
CA ASP A 61 -13.62 7.60 -11.77
C ASP A 61 -14.41 8.93 -11.73
N TYR A 62 -15.22 9.16 -10.70
CA TYR A 62 -15.96 10.42 -10.50
C TYR A 62 -15.06 11.65 -10.55
N TYR A 63 -14.00 11.71 -9.73
CA TYR A 63 -13.13 12.88 -9.69
C TYR A 63 -12.29 13.05 -10.95
N SER A 64 -11.88 11.95 -11.59
CA SER A 64 -11.15 12.02 -12.86
C SER A 64 -12.02 12.57 -13.99
N GLN A 65 -13.30 12.17 -14.04
CA GLN A 65 -14.26 12.64 -15.03
C GLN A 65 -14.66 14.09 -14.76
N TRP A 66 -14.90 14.46 -13.50
CA TRP A 66 -15.22 15.84 -13.13
C TRP A 66 -14.06 16.80 -13.46
N SER A 67 -12.81 16.41 -13.16
CA SER A 67 -11.65 17.21 -13.57
C SER A 67 -11.56 17.37 -15.09
N ALA A 68 -11.94 16.35 -15.86
CA ALA A 68 -11.91 16.38 -17.32
C ALA A 68 -13.01 17.25 -17.96
N THR A 69 -14.06 17.66 -17.23
CA THR A 69 -15.09 18.55 -17.77
C THR A 69 -14.60 20.00 -17.91
N GLY A 70 -13.50 20.36 -17.24
CA GLY A 70 -13.02 21.74 -17.16
C GLY A 70 -13.89 22.65 -16.28
N ASP A 71 -14.79 22.08 -15.49
CA ASP A 71 -15.57 22.82 -14.49
C ASP A 71 -14.61 23.52 -13.51
N PRO A 72 -14.73 24.86 -13.32
CA PRO A 72 -13.90 25.61 -12.39
C PRO A 72 -13.97 25.13 -10.93
N GLN A 73 -15.03 24.41 -10.55
CA GLN A 73 -15.19 23.82 -9.22
C GLN A 73 -14.58 22.43 -9.09
N ALA A 74 -14.20 21.81 -10.21
CA ALA A 74 -13.59 20.49 -10.19
C ALA A 74 -12.19 20.55 -9.56
N PRO A 75 -11.82 19.57 -8.71
CA PRO A 75 -10.45 19.49 -8.22
C PRO A 75 -9.49 19.11 -9.34
N ALA A 76 -8.24 19.55 -9.22
CA ALA A 76 -7.16 19.05 -10.07
C ALA A 76 -6.94 17.55 -9.79
N TYR A 77 -7.08 16.72 -10.82
CA TYR A 77 -6.81 15.29 -10.74
C TYR A 77 -5.43 14.96 -11.31
N ARG A 78 -4.63 14.17 -10.59
CA ARG A 78 -3.32 13.67 -11.02
C ARG A 78 -3.18 12.19 -10.68
N LYS A 79 -2.88 11.35 -11.67
CA LYS A 79 -2.63 9.92 -11.49
C LYS A 79 -1.13 9.64 -11.55
N ILE A 80 -0.58 9.13 -10.44
CA ILE A 80 0.85 8.86 -10.30
C ILE A 80 1.12 7.35 -10.19
N SER A 81 2.15 6.86 -10.87
CA SER A 81 2.62 5.49 -10.69
C SER A 81 3.31 5.35 -9.33
N GLY A 82 2.82 4.43 -8.50
CA GLY A 82 3.42 4.05 -7.21
C GLY A 82 4.49 2.97 -7.28
N VAL A 83 5.02 2.67 -8.47
CA VAL A 83 6.08 1.66 -8.68
C VAL A 83 7.42 2.36 -8.93
N GLY A 84 8.48 1.94 -8.23
CA GLY A 84 9.82 2.52 -8.33
C GLY A 84 10.42 2.83 -6.96
N SER A 85 11.51 3.60 -6.95
CA SER A 85 12.12 4.09 -5.72
C SER A 85 11.28 5.20 -5.08
N VAL A 86 11.48 5.44 -3.78
CA VAL A 86 10.80 6.54 -3.07
C VAL A 86 11.11 7.89 -3.70
N ASP A 87 12.36 8.12 -4.10
CA ASP A 87 12.78 9.38 -4.74
C ASP A 87 12.12 9.57 -6.12
N GLU A 88 12.01 8.50 -6.91
CA GLU A 88 11.30 8.55 -8.20
C GLU A 88 9.81 8.87 -8.01
N ILE A 89 9.15 8.23 -7.05
CA ILE A 89 7.74 8.47 -6.76
C ILE A 89 7.53 9.89 -6.25
N ARG A 90 8.42 10.38 -5.35
CA ARG A 90 8.40 11.77 -4.87
C ARG A 90 8.51 12.75 -6.03
N GLN A 91 9.46 12.53 -6.94
CA GLN A 91 9.66 13.43 -8.06
C GLN A 91 8.40 13.51 -8.95
N ARG A 92 7.77 12.38 -9.28
CA ARG A 92 6.52 12.37 -10.05
C ARG A 92 5.39 13.14 -9.38
N ILE A 93 5.29 13.06 -8.05
CA ILE A 93 4.30 13.82 -7.28
C ILE A 93 4.58 15.32 -7.39
N VAL A 94 5.83 15.74 -7.19
CA VAL A 94 6.22 17.16 -7.29
C VAL A 94 5.94 17.71 -8.69
N ASP A 95 6.34 16.98 -9.73
CA ASP A 95 6.12 17.39 -11.12
C ASP A 95 4.63 17.56 -11.43
N ALA A 96 3.78 16.65 -10.94
CA ALA A 96 2.34 16.69 -11.16
C ALA A 96 1.61 17.81 -10.40
N LEU A 97 2.18 18.32 -9.31
CA LEU A 97 1.64 19.45 -8.56
C LEU A 97 2.08 20.80 -9.15
N ALA A 98 3.19 20.83 -9.88
CA ALA A 98 3.71 22.04 -10.52
C ALA A 98 3.01 22.40 -11.84
N SER A 99 2.31 21.44 -12.46
CA SER A 99 1.46 21.59 -13.65
C SER A 99 0.00 21.78 -13.30
#